data_AF-A0AAP0VWQ0-F1
#
_entry.id   AF-A0AAP0VWQ0-F1
#
_cell.length_a   1.000
_cell.length_b   1.000
_cell.length_c   1.000
_cell.angle_alpha   90.00
_cell.angle_beta   90.00
_cell.angle_gamma   90.00
#
_symmetry.space_group_name_H-M   'P 1'
#
loop_
_entity.id
_entity.type
_entity.pdbx_description
1 polymer ?
#
loop_
_entity_poly.entity_id
_entity_poly.type
_entity_poly.pdbx_seq_one_letter_code
_entity_poly.pdbx_strand_id
1 'polypeptide(L)' 'MMKATLKYIALFVYFTAGLFLLGLIIKVVIGFFHIGEFYLPYEEIMRNLFKSIIAGSAITLAAIVFN' A
#
# COMPACT_ATOMS: atom_id res chain seq x y z
N MET A 1 13.52 -9.40 21.71
CA MET A 1 13.40 -8.08 21.06
C MET A 1 13.48 -8.18 19.53
N MET A 2 14.57 -8.70 18.96
CA MET A 2 14.76 -8.78 17.50
C MET A 2 13.61 -9.49 16.74
N LYS A 3 13.05 -10.58 17.30
CA LYS A 3 11.88 -11.28 16.71
C LYS A 3 10.62 -10.41 16.62
N ALA A 4 10.37 -9.54 17.60
CA ALA A 4 9.20 -8.66 17.61
C ALA A 4 9.36 -7.52 16.59
N THR A 5 10.56 -6.93 16.52
CA THR A 5 10.89 -5.93 15.50
C THR A 5 10.73 -6.48 14.09
N LEU A 6 11.24 -7.69 13.82
CA LEU A 6 11.05 -8.38 12.54
C LEU A 6 9.57 -8.63 12.21
N LYS A 7 8.76 -9.04 13.20
CA LYS A 7 7.31 -9.23 13.02
C LYS A 7 6.65 -7.93 12.52
N TYR A 8 6.92 -6.80 13.17
CA TYR A 8 6.31 -5.52 12.80
C TYR A 8 6.85 -4.92 11.49
N ILE A 9 8.14 -5.13 11.19
CA ILE A 9 8.69 -4.75 9.87
C ILE A 9 8.00 -5.57 8.76
N ALA A 10 7.87 -6.89 8.95
CA ALA A 10 7.17 -7.74 7.99
C ALA A 10 5.70 -7.31 7.81
N LEU A 11 5.02 -6.97 8.92
CA LEU A 11 3.64 -6.47 8.89
C LEU A 11 3.52 -5.15 8.10
N PHE A 12 4.44 -4.21 8.36
CA PHE A 12 4.48 -2.93 7.65
C PHE A 12 4.68 -3.11 6.14
N VAL A 13 5.67 -3.92 5.76
CA VAL A 13 5.97 -4.19 4.35
C VAL A 13 4.80 -4.91 3.68
N TYR A 14 4.20 -5.89 4.36
CA TYR A 14 3.06 -6.64 3.85
C TYR A 14 1.87 -5.74 3.51
N PHE A 15 1.43 -4.90 4.46
CA PHE A 15 0.29 -4.01 4.22
C PHE A 15 0.62 -2.89 3.24
N THR A 16 1.82 -2.33 3.30
CA THR A 16 2.24 -1.28 2.35
C THR A 16 2.25 -1.82 0.92
N ALA A 17 2.87 -2.97 0.68
CA ALA A 17 2.92 -3.59 -0.63
C ALA A 17 1.54 -4.02 -1.12
N GLY A 18 0.74 -4.64 -0.24
CA GLY A 18 -0.62 -5.09 -0.57
C GLY A 18 -1.52 -3.93 -0.99
N LEU A 19 -1.55 -2.85 -0.21
CA LEU A 19 -2.37 -1.67 -0.52
C LEU A 19 -1.87 -0.94 -1.77
N PHE A 20 -0.56 -0.88 -1.97
CA PHE A 20 0.02 -0.29 -3.18
C PHE A 20 -0.40 -1.05 -4.44
N LEU A 21 -0.22 -2.38 -4.44
CA LEU A 21 -0.62 -3.24 -5.55
C LEU A 21 -2.12 -3.20 -5.80
N LEU A 22 -2.94 -3.22 -4.74
CA LEU A 22 -4.38 -3.08 -4.87
C LEU A 22 -4.76 -1.75 -5.53
N GLY A 23 -4.15 -0.64 -5.11
CA GLY A 23 -4.38 0.67 -5.71
C GLY A 23 -3.99 0.73 -7.19
N LEU A 24 -2.91 0.04 -7.58
CA LEU A 24 -2.53 -0.09 -8.99
C LEU A 24 -3.53 -0.93 -9.79
N ILE A 25 -3.95 -2.08 -9.26
CA ILE A 25 -4.93 -2.96 -9.92
C ILE A 25 -6.25 -2.21 -10.14
N ILE A 26 -6.74 -1.49 -9.13
CA ILE A 26 -7.97 -0.69 -9.24
C ILE A 26 -7.83 0.34 -10.38
N LYS A 27 -6.70 1.02 -10.48
CA LYS A 27 -6.46 2.00 -11.55
C LYS A 27 -6.39 1.37 -12.93
N VAL A 28 -5.72 0.23 -13.06
CA VAL A 28 -5.67 -0.53 -14.31
C VAL A 28 -7.09 -0.91 -14.72
N VAL A 29 -7.85 -1.53 -13.82
CA VAL A 29 -9.23 -1.95 -14.11
C VAL A 29 -10.11 -0.76 -14.49
N ILE A 30 -10.06 0.36 -13.77
CA ILE A 30 -10.87 1.54 -14.11
C ILE A 30 -10.44 2.12 -15.47
N GLY A 31 -9.15 2.30 -15.73
CA GLY A 31 -8.65 2.86 -16.98
C GLY A 31 -9.04 2.02 -18.20
N PHE A 32 -8.84 0.70 -18.13
CA PHE A 32 -9.17 -0.21 -19.22
C PHE A 32 -10.67 -0.40 -19.43
N PHE A 33 -11.47 -0.57 -18.36
CA PHE A 33 -12.89 -0.94 -18.51
C PHE A 33 -13.83 0.27 -18.62
N HIS A 34 -13.50 1.43 -18.04
CA HIS A 34 -14.42 2.56 -18.01
C HIS A 34 -14.04 3.69 -18.97
N ILE A 35 -12.75 3.95 -19.16
CA ILE A 35 -12.27 5.12 -19.93
C ILE A 35 -11.79 4.70 -21.32
N GLY A 36 -11.37 3.44 -21.50
CA GLY A 36 -10.82 2.94 -22.76
C GLY A 36 -9.40 3.45 -23.06
N GLU A 37 -8.86 4.28 -22.17
CA GLU A 37 -7.48 4.79 -22.21
C GLU A 37 -6.76 4.41 -20.92
N PHE A 38 -5.58 3.81 -21.08
CA PHE A 38 -4.71 3.48 -19.96
C PHE A 38 -3.53 4.44 -19.93
N TYR A 39 -3.59 5.41 -19.02
CA TYR A 39 -2.48 6.28 -18.70
C TYR A 39 -2.20 6.18 -17.21
N LEU A 40 -0.97 5.79 -16.86
CA LEU A 40 -0.55 5.60 -15.48
C LEU A 40 0.61 6.56 -15.15
N PRO A 41 0.30 7.85 -14.88
CA PRO A 41 1.32 8.87 -14.67
C PRO A 41 2.14 8.59 -13.41
N TYR A 42 3.44 8.85 -13.49
CA TYR A 42 4.39 8.61 -12.42
C TYR A 42 3.98 9.27 -11.09
N GLU A 43 3.49 10.51 -11.14
CA GLU A 43 3.03 11.27 -9.96
C GLU A 43 1.90 10.54 -9.23
N GLU A 44 1.03 9.87 -9.97
CA GLU A 44 -0.07 9.13 -9.38
C GLU A 44 0.36 7.80 -8.77
N ILE A 45 1.35 7.13 -9.37
CA ILE A 45 2.01 5.96 -8.79
C ILE A 45 2.66 6.36 -7.46
N MET A 46 3.41 7.46 -7.45
CA MET A 46 4.07 7.97 -6.25
C MET A 46 3.06 8.36 -5.19
N ARG A 47 1.98 9.05 -5.56
CA ARG A 47 0.89 9.40 -4.63
C ARG A 47 0.24 8.14 -4.02
N ASN A 48 0.05 7.08 -4.81
CA ASN A 48 -0.47 5.80 -4.31
C ASN A 48 0.53 5.15 -3.34
N LEU A 49 1.82 5.12 -3.67
CA LEU A 49 2.86 4.60 -2.81
C LEU A 49 2.89 5.33 -1.44
N PHE A 50 2.86 6.65 -1.44
CA PHE A 50 2.82 7.44 -0.19
C PHE A 50 1.57 7.13 0.64
N LYS A 51 0.40 7.03 0.02
CA LYS A 51 -0.83 6.64 0.72
C LYS A 51 -0.73 5.25 1.34
N SER A 52 -0.16 4.29 0.60
CA SER A 52 0.04 2.93 1.09
C SER A 52 1.04 2.85 2.24
N ILE A 53 2.10 3.67 2.21
CA ILE A 53 3.04 3.80 3.33
C ILE A 53 2.33 4.33 4.57
N ILE A 54 1.57 5.41 4.44
CA ILE A 54 0.81 6.00 5.58
C ILE A 54 -0.16 4.97 6.18
N ALA A 55 -0.90 4.26 5.32
CA ALA A 55 -1.83 3.23 5.77
C ALA A 55 -1.12 2.03 6.41
N GLY A 56 -0.03 1.54 5.81
CA GLY A 56 0.81 0.49 6.37
C GLY A 56 1.39 0.87 7.73
N SER A 57 1.84 2.12 7.89
CA SER A 57 2.31 2.66 9.17
C SER A 57 1.20 2.69 10.21
N ALA A 58 0.00 3.16 9.87
CA ALA A 58 -1.13 3.23 10.79
C ALA A 58 -1.55 1.82 11.28
N ILE A 59 -1.63 0.85 10.37
CA ILE A 59 -1.96 -0.54 10.71
C ILE A 59 -0.87 -1.15 11.61
N THR A 60 0.39 -0.95 11.27
CA THR A 60 1.51 -1.46 12.07
C THR A 60 1.56 -0.82 13.45
N LEU A 61 1.31 0.49 13.55
CA LEU A 61 1.25 1.20 14.83
C LEU A 61 0.10 0.69 15.68
N ALA A 62 -1.10 0.50 15.11
CA ALA A 62 -2.22 -0.11 15.81
C ALA A 62 -1.86 -1.51 16.31
N ALA A 63 -1.23 -2.33 15.47
CA ALA A 63 -0.78 -3.66 15.86
C ALA A 63 0.25 -3.61 17.00
N ILE A 64 1.14 -2.62 17.06
CA ILE A 64 2.08 -2.44 18.19
C ILE A 64 1.36 -2.02 19.47
N VAL A 65 0.36 -1.14 19.37
CA VAL A 65 -0.36 -0.59 20.54
C VAL A 65 -1.29 -1.64 21.17
N PHE A 66 -1.90 -2.52 20.36
CA PHE A 66 -2.91 -3.48 20.81
C PHE A 66 -2.42 -4.92 20.97
N ASN A 67 -1.15 -5.22 20.72
CA ASN A 67 -0.55 -6.56 20.87
C ASN A 67 0.39 -6.65 22.07
#